data_AF-A0A1F4DE99-F1
#
_entry.id   AF-A0A1F4DE99-F1
#
_cell.length_a   1.000
_cell.length_b   1.000
_cell.length_c   1.000
_cell.angle_alpha   90.00
_cell.angle_beta   90.00
_cell.angle_gamma   90.00
#
_symmetry.space_group_name_H-M   'P 1'
#
loop_
_entity.id
_entity.type
_entity.pdbx_description
1 polymer ?
#
loop_
_entity_poly.entity_id
_entity_poly.type
_entity_poly.pdbx_seq_one_letter_code
_entity_poly.pdbx_strand_id
1 'polypeptide(L)' 'MGYFGNYILDFVCLEKMLVIEVDGGQHGENMERDKARAARLSAAGFRVLRFWDNEVLGDIEAVKESIWRILHTPPPS' A
#
# COMPACT_ATOMS: atom_id res chain seq x y z
N MET A 1 -8.00 6.24 7.64
CA MET A 1 -7.81 7.31 6.65
C MET A 1 -6.63 8.18 7.03
N GLY A 2 -5.62 8.25 6.17
CA GLY A 2 -4.53 9.23 6.24
C GLY A 2 -4.47 10.06 4.96
N TYR A 3 -3.81 11.21 5.02
CA TYR A 3 -3.61 12.07 3.84
C TYR A 3 -2.11 12.29 3.61
N PHE A 4 -1.67 12.18 2.36
CA PHE A 4 -0.31 12.52 1.93
C PHE A 4 -0.38 13.41 0.69
N GLY A 5 -0.13 14.71 0.87
CA GLY A 5 -0.36 15.70 -0.18
C GLY A 5 -1.82 15.66 -0.64
N ASN A 6 -2.04 15.34 -1.92
CA ASN A 6 -3.37 15.24 -2.53
C ASN A 6 -3.90 13.78 -2.58
N TYR A 7 -3.22 12.84 -1.93
CA TYR A 7 -3.63 11.42 -1.91
C TYR A 7 -4.34 11.09 -0.60
N ILE A 8 -5.46 10.39 -0.73
CA ILE A 8 -6.15 9.74 0.38
C ILE A 8 -5.62 8.32 0.46
N LEU A 9 -5.13 7.95 1.64
CA LEU A 9 -4.62 6.62 1.93
C LEU A 9 -5.65 5.87 2.77
N ASP A 10 -5.99 4.64 2.38
CA ASP A 10 -6.94 3.80 3.12
C ASP A 10 -6.43 3.56 4.55
N PHE A 11 -5.22 3.00 4.62
CA PHE A 11 -4.52 2.74 5.88
C PHE A 11 -3.07 3.21 5.81
N VAL A 12 -2.61 3.85 6.89
CA VAL A 12 -1.22 4.30 7.03
C VAL A 12 -0.75 4.06 8.46
N CYS A 13 0.47 3.52 8.58
CA CYS A 13 1.20 3.39 9.83
C CYS A 13 2.49 4.21 9.72
N LEU A 14 2.51 5.39 10.34
CA LEU A 14 3.65 6.30 10.29
C LEU A 14 4.88 5.74 11.01
N GLU A 15 4.69 5.07 12.16
CA GLU A 15 5.80 4.46 12.91
C GLU A 15 6.58 3.44 12.06
N LYS A 16 5.89 2.73 11.17
CA LYS A 16 6.49 1.71 10.30
C LYS A 16 6.72 2.18 8.87
N MET A 17 6.40 3.44 8.57
CA MET A 17 6.40 4.00 7.21
C MET A 17 5.72 3.05 6.22
N LEU A 18 4.52 2.58 6.54
CA LEU A 18 3.77 1.61 5.74
C LEU A 18 2.41 2.18 5.33
N VAL A 19 2.11 2.10 4.05
CA VAL A 19 0.80 2.39 3.46
C VAL A 19 0.20 1.08 2.96
N ILE A 20 -1.08 0.86 3.25
CA ILE A 20 -1.85 -0.26 2.70
C ILE A 20 -3.04 0.34 1.95
N GLU A 21 -3.14 -0.01 0.67
CA GLU A 21 -4.27 0.33 -0.22
C GLU A 21 -5.06 -0.93 -0.56
N VAL A 22 -6.39 -0.81 -0.64
CA VAL A 22 -7.28 -1.91 -1.05
C VAL A 22 -8.02 -1.48 -2.32
N ASP A 23 -7.81 -2.22 -3.41
CA ASP A 23 -8.30 -1.86 -4.74
C ASP A 23 -9.51 -2.72 -5.15
N GLY A 24 -10.63 -2.06 -5.39
CA GLY A 24 -11.92 -2.66 -5.72
C GLY A 24 -12.17 -2.96 -7.20
N GLY A 25 -11.14 -2.96 -8.05
CA GLY A 25 -11.29 -3.52 -9.40
C GLY A 25 -11.72 -2.54 -10.49
N GLN A 26 -11.27 -1.28 -10.44
CA GLN A 26 -11.42 -0.33 -11.55
C GLN A 26 -10.10 0.39 -11.88
N HIS A 27 -9.01 -0.35 -12.07
CA HIS A 27 -7.71 0.24 -12.43
C HIS A 27 -7.16 -0.30 -13.75
N GLY A 28 -7.91 -0.08 -14.83
CA GLY A 28 -7.36 -0.09 -16.20
C GLY A 28 -6.89 1.31 -16.65
N GLU A 29 -7.41 2.38 -16.05
CA GLU A 29 -7.39 3.71 -16.69
C GLU A 29 -6.33 4.69 -16.13
N ASN A 30 -5.48 4.31 -15.17
CA ASN A 30 -4.54 5.28 -14.58
C ASN A 30 -3.19 4.75 -14.07
N MET A 31 -2.60 3.76 -14.76
CA MET A 31 -1.28 3.22 -14.41
C MET A 31 -0.20 4.29 -14.19
N GLU A 32 -0.19 5.36 -14.99
CA GLU A 32 0.81 6.44 -14.86
C GLU A 32 0.60 7.29 -13.59
N ARG A 33 -0.65 7.55 -13.19
CA ARG A 33 -0.94 8.24 -11.93
C ARG A 33 -0.61 7.36 -10.73
N ASP A 34 -0.82 6.05 -10.83
CA ASP A 34 -0.43 5.10 -9.78
C ASP A 34 1.08 5.01 -9.63
N LYS A 35 1.84 4.95 -10.73
CA LYS A 35 3.31 4.99 -10.68
C LYS A 35 3.83 6.28 -10.04
N ALA A 36 3.27 7.44 -10.42
CA ALA A 36 3.68 8.72 -9.84
C ALA A 36 3.36 8.80 -8.33
N ARG A 37 2.22 8.26 -7.89
CA ARG A 37 1.87 8.15 -6.48
C ARG A 37 2.85 7.25 -5.73
N ALA A 38 3.09 6.03 -6.22
CA ALA A 38 3.99 5.07 -5.61
C ALA A 38 5.42 5.64 -5.49
N ALA A 39 5.91 6.32 -6.54
CA ALA A 39 7.21 6.97 -6.52
C ALA A 39 7.29 8.07 -5.45
N ARG A 40 6.25 8.89 -5.28
CA ARG A 40 6.21 9.95 -4.25
C ARG A 40 6.19 9.38 -2.84
N LEU A 41 5.40 8.34 -2.60
CA LEU A 41 5.34 7.67 -1.29
C LEU A 41 6.69 6.99 -0.98
N SER A 42 7.27 6.31 -1.95
CA SER A 42 8.59 5.69 -1.82
C SER A 42 9.70 6.72 -1.55
N ALA A 43 9.71 7.85 -2.26
CA ALA A 43 10.65 8.94 -2.00
C ALA A 43 10.51 9.56 -0.61
N ALA A 44 9.30 9.50 -0.02
CA ALA A 44 9.04 9.91 1.35
C ALA A 44 9.37 8.82 2.39
N GLY A 45 9.90 7.67 1.96
CA GLY A 45 10.30 6.56 2.83
C GLY A 45 9.21 5.53 3.11
N PHE A 46 8.03 5.65 2.48
CA PHE A 46 6.95 4.69 2.67
C PHE A 46 7.15 3.43 1.82
N ARG A 47 6.87 2.29 2.44
CA ARG A 47 6.51 1.05 1.72
C ARG A 47 5.02 1.08 1.43
N VAL A 48 4.63 0.69 0.22
CA VAL A 48 3.22 0.64 -0.21
C VAL A 48 2.88 -0.81 -0.53
N LEU A 49 1.87 -1.34 0.15
CA LEU A 49 1.25 -2.62 -0.18
C LEU A 49 -0.13 -2.36 -0.75
N ARG A 50 -0.44 -3.00 -1.87
CA ARG A 50 -1.77 -2.96 -2.47
C ARG A 50 -2.32 -4.38 -2.51
N PHE A 51 -3.56 -4.53 -2.07
CA PHE A 51 -4.32 -5.78 -2.13
C PHE A 51 -5.57 -5.54 -2.97
N TRP A 52 -6.00 -6.55 -3.71
CA TRP A 52 -7.31 -6.52 -4.34
C TRP A 52 -8.40 -6.84 -3.33
N ASP A 53 -9.60 -6.27 -3.50
CA ASP A 53 -10.75 -6.56 -2.63
C ASP A 53 -11.00 -8.07 -2.48
N ASN A 54 -10.87 -8.84 -3.57
CA ASN A 54 -11.06 -10.28 -3.54
C ASN A 54 -9.95 -11.03 -2.78
N GLU A 55 -8.73 -10.50 -2.69
CA GLU A 55 -7.68 -11.06 -1.84
C GLU A 55 -8.00 -10.83 -0.37
N VAL A 56 -8.42 -9.61 -0.01
CA VAL A 56 -8.80 -9.27 1.37
C VAL A 56 -10.01 -10.06 1.84
N LEU A 57 -11.03 -10.18 0.98
CA LEU A 57 -12.25 -10.93 1.29
C LEU A 57 -12.07 -12.45 1.19
N GLY A 58 -11.13 -12.92 0.35
CA GLY A 58 -10.90 -14.33 0.09
C GLY A 58 -9.97 -15.01 1.09
N ASP A 59 -8.90 -14.34 1.51
CA ASP A 59 -7.92 -14.88 2.46
C ASP A 59 -7.22 -13.77 3.27
N ILE A 60 -7.89 -13.34 4.34
CA ILE A 60 -7.36 -12.29 5.23
C ILE A 60 -6.08 -12.73 5.96
N GLU A 61 -5.85 -14.04 6.16
CA GLU A 61 -4.64 -14.53 6.82
C GLU A 61 -3.43 -14.36 5.90
N ALA A 62 -3.57 -14.65 4.60
CA ALA A 62 -2.51 -14.37 3.61
C ALA A 62 -2.15 -12.88 3.53
N VAL A 63 -3.13 -11.99 3.63
CA VAL A 63 -2.92 -10.53 3.69
C VAL A 63 -2.14 -10.14 4.95
N LYS A 64 -2.54 -10.66 6.12
CA LYS A 64 -1.83 -10.40 7.38
C LYS A 64 -0.39 -10.91 7.35
N GLU A 65 -0.16 -12.10 6.83
CA GLU A 65 1.19 -12.65 6.68
C GLU A 65 2.07 -11.79 5.75
N SER A 66 1.50 -11.27 4.67
CA SER A 66 2.19 -10.36 3.76
C SER A 66 2.61 -9.06 4.46
N ILE A 67 1.70 -8.46 5.24
CA ILE A 67 1.99 -7.27 6.06
C ILE A 67 3.06 -7.61 7.10
N TRP A 68 2.91 -8.73 7.81
CA TRP A 68 3.85 -9.16 8.84
C TRP A 68 5.26 -9.33 8.28
N ARG A 69 5.41 -9.99 7.13
CA ARG A 69 6.71 -10.19 6.47
C ARG A 69 7.39 -8.85 6.16
N ILE A 70 6.66 -7.89 5.63
CA ILE A 70 7.20 -6.57 5.30
C ILE A 70 7.65 -5.82 6.56
N LEU A 71 6.88 -5.90 7.65
CA LEU A 71 7.26 -5.29 8.92
C LEU A 71 8.56 -5.87 9.51
N HIS A 72 8.87 -7.14 9.23
CA HIS A 72 10.04 -7.85 9.76
C HIS A 72 11.20 -8.00 8.78
N THR A 73 11.06 -7.51 7.54
CA THR A 73 12.15 -7.49 6.57
C THR A 73 12.78 -6.10 6.57
N PRO A 74 14.12 -5.97 6.71
CA PRO A 74 14.79 -4.68 6.55
C PRO A 74 14.54 -4.15 5.13
N PRO A 75 14.39 -2.81 4.96
CA PRO A 75 14.28 -2.24 3.62
C PRO A 75 15.52 -2.62 2.79
N PRO A 76 15.36 -2.89 1.48
CA PRO A 76 16.50 -3.15 0.61
C PRO A 76 17.46 -1.94 0.66
N SER A 77 18.75 -2.24 0.86
CA SER A 77 19.86 -1.29 0.94
C SER A 77 20.14 -0.58 -0.38
#